data_AF-A0A945PDN9-F1
#
_entry.id   AF-A0A945PDN9-F1
#
_cell.length_a   1.000
_cell.length_b   1.000
_cell.length_c   1.000
_cell.angle_alpha   90.00
_cell.angle_beta   90.00
_cell.angle_gamma   90.00
#
_symmetry.space_group_name_H-M   'P 1'
#
loop_
_entity.id
_entity.type
_entity.pdbx_description
1 polymer ?
#
loop_
_entity_poly.entity_id
_entity_poly.type
_entity_poly.pdbx_seq_one_letter_code
_entity_poly.pdbx_strand_id
1 'polypeptide(L)'
;MGKKAIIRFGTQALIPLLVVLVVGCDSEGSDWQSAKSSNTDESYGHYLELYPDGKFAQAARKGQETLLYKQTRMDNTLEAFRAFLARFPDGENAEDAHSAIELLQWAQAQKGKSLEAIEDFLKEFPESRFADQAREQIAPLKLTQIQISGDAAALEEFLQEYPEGPVADRARASLELIEYKQARKADTPEAYAAYLKRNPEGAHADEVKKRMSR
;
A
#
# COMPACT_ATOMS: atom_id res chain seq x y z
N MET A 1 -63.12 46.20 62.40
CA MET A 1 -61.98 45.38 62.91
C MET A 1 -61.26 44.79 61.71
N GLY A 2 -59.92 44.90 61.62
CA GLY A 2 -59.15 44.12 60.64
C GLY A 2 -58.02 44.81 59.87
N LYS A 3 -57.01 45.31 60.60
CA LYS A 3 -55.56 45.37 60.26
C LYS A 3 -55.04 46.15 59.04
N LYS A 4 -54.10 47.05 59.37
CA LYS A 4 -53.18 47.82 58.52
C LYS A 4 -52.15 46.90 57.83
N ALA A 5 -51.66 47.30 56.66
CA ALA A 5 -50.29 47.01 56.21
C ALA A 5 -49.78 48.11 55.27
N ILE A 6 -48.61 48.63 55.61
CA ILE A 6 -47.84 49.69 54.95
C ILE A 6 -46.85 49.00 54.01
N ILE A 7 -46.74 49.41 52.74
CA ILE A 7 -45.61 49.02 51.88
C ILE A 7 -44.95 50.27 51.30
N ARG A 8 -43.62 50.29 51.43
CA ARG A 8 -42.69 51.41 51.28
C ARG A 8 -42.33 51.67 49.83
N PHE A 9 -42.07 52.93 49.49
CA PHE A 9 -41.40 53.37 48.27
C PHE A 9 -39.95 52.85 48.25
N GLY A 10 -39.60 52.03 47.26
CA GLY A 10 -38.23 51.61 46.98
C GLY A 10 -37.63 52.49 45.88
N THR A 11 -36.58 53.22 46.22
CA THR A 11 -35.74 54.00 45.30
C THR A 11 -35.03 53.06 44.31
N GLN A 12 -35.31 53.21 43.02
CA GLN A 12 -34.50 52.58 41.96
C GLN A 12 -33.15 53.30 41.88
N ALA A 13 -32.09 52.65 42.36
CA ALA A 13 -30.72 53.07 42.13
C ALA A 13 -30.33 52.76 40.68
N LEU A 14 -29.99 53.79 39.91
CA LEU A 14 -29.29 53.65 38.64
C LEU A 14 -27.91 53.05 38.92
N ILE A 15 -27.68 51.82 38.46
CA ILE A 15 -26.35 51.21 38.41
C ILE A 15 -25.65 51.80 37.18
N PRO A 16 -24.50 52.47 37.31
CA PRO A 16 -23.79 52.96 36.13
C PRO A 16 -23.26 51.74 35.36
N LEU A 17 -23.62 51.68 34.07
CA LEU A 17 -23.07 50.74 33.11
C LEU A 17 -21.57 51.03 32.98
N LEU A 18 -20.77 50.26 33.72
CA LEU A 18 -19.32 50.22 33.58
C LEU A 18 -19.02 49.60 32.20
N VAL A 19 -18.80 50.44 31.20
CA VAL A 19 -18.23 50.01 29.92
C VAL A 19 -16.79 49.61 30.21
N VAL A 20 -16.57 48.32 30.45
CA VAL A 20 -15.24 47.73 30.43
C VAL A 20 -14.78 47.79 28.97
N LEU A 21 -13.95 48.77 28.66
CA LEU A 21 -13.13 48.78 27.45
C LEU A 21 -12.24 47.54 27.53
N VAL A 22 -12.64 46.46 26.86
CA VAL A 22 -11.73 45.36 26.56
C VAL A 22 -10.67 45.95 25.64
N VAL A 23 -9.53 46.33 26.22
CA VAL A 23 -8.30 46.56 25.47
C VAL A 23 -7.98 45.22 24.83
N GLY A 24 -8.49 45.02 23.61
CA GLY A 24 -8.22 43.84 22.83
C GLY A 24 -6.76 43.89 22.40
N CYS A 25 -5.85 43.42 23.26
CA CYS A 25 -4.64 42.80 22.76
C CYS A 25 -5.08 41.79 21.71
N ASP A 26 -4.44 41.81 20.54
CA ASP A 26 -4.69 40.84 19.47
C ASP A 26 -4.42 39.42 20.01
N SER A 27 -5.46 38.81 20.60
CA SER A 27 -5.35 37.56 21.36
C SER A 27 -4.98 36.43 20.41
N GLU A 28 -5.56 36.44 19.21
CA GLU A 28 -5.21 35.51 18.14
C GLU A 28 -3.74 35.64 17.74
N GLY A 29 -3.25 36.87 17.56
CA GLY A 29 -1.83 37.13 17.26
C GLY A 29 -0.89 36.58 18.34
N SER A 30 -1.22 36.80 19.62
CA SER A 30 -0.45 36.28 20.77
C SER A 30 -0.48 34.74 20.84
N ASP A 31 -1.66 34.15 20.66
CA ASP A 31 -1.84 32.69 20.70
C ASP A 31 -1.12 32.01 19.52
N TRP A 32 -1.13 32.64 18.34
CA TRP A 32 -0.35 32.20 17.18
C TRP A 32 1.16 32.25 17.46
N GLN A 33 1.69 33.33 18.04
CA GLN A 33 3.12 33.40 18.36
C GLN A 33 3.52 32.31 19.37
N SER A 34 2.66 32.04 20.36
CA SER A 34 2.86 30.95 21.32
C SER A 34 2.90 29.60 20.60
N ALA A 35 1.89 29.30 19.77
CA ALA A 35 1.80 28.07 19.01
C ALA A 35 3.01 27.84 18.10
N LYS A 36 3.41 28.88 17.36
CA LYS A 36 4.57 28.87 16.47
C LYS A 36 5.89 28.70 17.22
N SER A 37 6.01 29.27 18.41
CA SER A 37 7.24 29.18 19.22
C SER A 37 7.40 27.79 19.86
N SER A 38 6.31 27.19 20.34
CA SER A 38 6.30 25.81 20.84
C SER A 38 6.54 24.81 19.73
N ASN A 39 5.98 25.06 18.54
CA ASN A 39 6.15 24.25 17.33
C ASN A 39 5.91 22.75 17.58
N THR A 40 4.76 22.43 18.18
CA THR A 40 4.32 21.05 18.39
C THR A 40 2.95 20.83 17.75
N ASP A 41 2.56 19.57 17.58
CA ASP A 41 1.24 19.24 17.03
C ASP A 41 0.12 19.78 17.92
N GLU A 42 0.30 19.66 19.25
CA GLU A 42 -0.63 20.11 20.27
C GLU A 42 -0.75 21.62 20.29
N SER A 43 0.35 22.36 20.13
CA SER A 43 0.32 23.82 20.17
C SER A 43 -0.41 24.43 18.97
N TYR A 44 -0.21 23.86 17.77
CA TYR A 44 -1.00 24.23 16.60
C TYR A 44 -2.44 23.73 16.68
N GLY A 45 -2.68 22.56 17.27
CA GLY A 45 -4.02 21.99 17.46
C GLY A 45 -4.86 22.88 18.36
N HIS A 46 -4.30 23.32 19.49
CA HIS A 46 -4.95 24.26 20.39
C HIS A 46 -5.27 25.60 19.71
N TYR A 47 -4.35 26.15 18.91
CA TYR A 47 -4.63 27.36 18.14
C TYR A 47 -5.79 27.14 17.16
N LEU A 48 -5.86 25.99 16.49
CA LEU A 48 -6.93 25.65 15.54
C LEU A 48 -8.28 25.39 16.22
N GLU A 49 -8.30 24.92 17.46
CA GLU A 49 -9.52 24.80 18.27
C GLU A 49 -10.11 26.18 18.62
N LEU A 50 -9.24 27.14 18.97
CA LEU A 50 -9.65 28.51 19.31
C LEU A 50 -10.00 29.33 18.07
N TYR A 51 -9.27 29.15 16.97
CA TYR A 51 -9.34 29.98 15.76
C TYR A 51 -9.37 29.12 14.48
N PRO A 52 -10.42 28.29 14.25
CA PRO A 52 -10.46 27.33 13.14
C PRO A 52 -10.37 27.98 11.74
N ASP A 53 -10.94 29.19 11.61
CA ASP A 53 -10.93 30.03 10.41
C ASP A 53 -10.10 31.32 10.62
N GLY A 54 -9.22 31.32 11.62
CA GLY A 54 -8.37 32.45 11.96
C GLY A 54 -7.38 32.82 10.85
N LYS A 55 -6.82 34.03 10.97
CA LYS A 55 -5.81 34.57 10.05
C LYS A 55 -4.59 33.66 9.88
N PHE A 56 -4.23 32.89 10.91
CA PHE A 56 -3.10 31.96 10.87
C PHE A 56 -3.50 30.49 10.81
N ALA A 57 -4.79 30.16 10.64
CA ALA A 57 -5.27 28.77 10.64
C ALA A 57 -4.62 27.91 9.55
N GLN A 58 -4.45 28.44 8.34
CA GLN A 58 -3.73 27.71 7.28
C GLN A 58 -2.25 27.48 7.65
N ALA A 59 -1.59 28.46 8.25
CA ALA A 59 -0.20 28.33 8.68
C ALA A 59 -0.06 27.31 9.82
N ALA A 60 -1.01 27.25 10.75
CA ALA A 60 -1.06 26.25 11.81
C ALA A 60 -1.29 24.84 11.25
N ARG A 61 -2.26 24.65 10.33
CA ARG A 61 -2.47 23.36 9.64
C ARG A 61 -1.23 22.88 8.91
N LYS A 62 -0.55 23.78 8.18
CA LYS A 62 0.73 23.49 7.50
C LYS A 62 1.84 23.11 8.50
N GLY A 63 1.89 23.78 9.65
CA GLY A 63 2.82 23.46 10.73
C GLY A 63 2.61 22.05 11.27
N GLN A 64 1.36 21.66 11.54
CA GLN A 64 1.01 20.31 11.98
C GLN A 64 1.37 19.26 10.93
N GLU A 65 1.00 19.49 9.67
CA GLU A 65 1.32 18.57 8.57
C GLU A 65 2.83 18.36 8.47
N THR A 66 3.61 19.45 8.46
CA THR A 66 5.08 19.39 8.34
C THR A 66 5.71 18.60 9.50
N LEU A 67 5.24 18.83 10.73
CA LEU A 67 5.74 18.13 11.91
C LEU A 67 5.38 16.65 11.89
N LEU A 68 4.11 16.34 11.63
CA LEU A 68 3.64 14.96 11.58
C LEU A 68 4.34 14.20 10.47
N TYR A 69 4.41 14.77 9.27
CA TYR A 69 5.06 14.14 8.13
C TYR A 69 6.55 13.88 8.37
N LYS A 70 7.26 14.80 9.03
CA LYS A 70 8.64 14.57 9.45
C LYS A 70 8.74 13.34 10.36
N GLN A 71 7.85 13.19 11.33
CA GLN A 71 7.81 12.02 12.20
C GLN A 71 7.45 10.75 11.41
N THR A 72 6.44 10.81 10.54
CA THR A 72 6.04 9.70 9.66
C THR A 72 7.20 9.20 8.81
N ARG A 73 8.02 10.10 8.27
CA ARG A 73 9.24 9.76 7.50
C ARG A 73 10.33 9.13 8.36
N MET A 74 10.42 9.48 9.65
CA MET A 74 11.35 8.85 10.59
C MET A 74 10.89 7.45 10.99
N ASP A 75 9.60 7.28 11.24
CA ASP A 75 9.02 5.97 11.57
C ASP A 75 9.09 5.04 10.37
N ASN A 76 8.80 5.57 9.17
CA ASN A 76 8.88 4.87 7.88
C ASN A 76 8.13 3.53 7.87
N THR A 77 6.92 3.52 8.42
CA THR A 77 6.05 2.35 8.48
C THR A 77 4.76 2.59 7.71
N LEU A 78 4.17 1.51 7.19
CA LEU A 78 2.89 1.53 6.51
C LEU A 78 1.78 2.17 7.37
N GLU A 79 1.78 1.83 8.67
CA GLU A 79 0.84 2.37 9.65
C GLU A 79 0.99 3.90 9.82
N ALA A 80 2.23 4.39 9.96
CA ALA A 80 2.49 5.82 10.11
C ALA A 80 2.06 6.62 8.88
N PHE A 81 2.32 6.13 7.66
CA PHE A 81 1.89 6.80 6.44
C PHE A 81 0.37 6.76 6.25
N ARG A 82 -0.29 5.65 6.58
CA ARG A 82 -1.75 5.56 6.56
C ARG A 82 -2.40 6.51 7.57
N ALA A 83 -1.87 6.59 8.79
CA ALA A 83 -2.33 7.52 9.81
C ALA A 83 -2.13 8.99 9.38
N PHE A 84 -0.99 9.29 8.74
CA PHE A 84 -0.73 10.61 8.16
C PHE A 84 -1.79 10.99 7.10
N LEU A 85 -2.03 10.12 6.12
CA LEU A 85 -3.02 10.35 5.06
C LEU A 85 -4.46 10.41 5.57
N ALA A 86 -4.79 9.71 6.66
CA ALA A 86 -6.10 9.84 7.30
C ALA A 86 -6.35 11.24 7.85
N ARG A 87 -5.28 11.96 8.25
CA ARG A 87 -5.36 13.31 8.81
C ARG A 87 -5.16 14.40 7.74
N PHE A 88 -4.30 14.15 6.76
CA PHE A 88 -3.96 15.09 5.68
C PHE A 88 -4.12 14.43 4.30
N PRO A 89 -5.35 14.05 3.89
CA PRO A 89 -5.59 13.31 2.64
C PRO A 89 -5.23 14.12 1.39
N ASP A 90 -5.38 15.44 1.44
CA ASP A 90 -5.08 16.37 0.34
C ASP A 90 -3.94 17.34 0.71
N GLY A 91 -3.10 16.95 1.68
CA GLY A 91 -1.96 17.76 2.16
C GLY A 91 -0.85 17.89 1.12
N GLU A 92 0.05 18.86 1.32
CA GLU A 92 1.25 19.05 0.48
C GLU A 92 2.14 17.78 0.43
N ASN A 93 2.08 16.93 1.44
CA ASN A 93 2.86 15.69 1.53
C ASN A 93 2.04 14.41 1.24
N ALA A 94 0.78 14.51 0.81
CA ALA A 94 -0.07 13.34 0.55
C ALA A 94 0.48 12.45 -0.57
N GLU A 95 0.94 13.03 -1.68
CA GLU A 95 1.48 12.27 -2.82
C GLU A 95 2.75 11.48 -2.44
N ASP A 96 3.67 12.08 -1.68
CA ASP A 96 4.85 11.36 -1.19
C ASP A 96 4.45 10.24 -0.23
N ALA A 97 3.50 10.49 0.68
CA ALA A 97 3.00 9.46 1.59
C ALA A 97 2.39 8.27 0.83
N HIS A 98 1.60 8.51 -0.22
CA HIS A 98 1.10 7.45 -1.11
C HIS A 98 2.24 6.69 -1.80
N SER A 99 3.21 7.41 -2.35
CA SER A 99 4.41 6.82 -2.96
C SER A 99 5.22 5.97 -1.98
N ALA A 100 5.33 6.39 -0.72
CA ALA A 100 6.02 5.66 0.32
C ALA A 100 5.26 4.37 0.72
N ILE A 101 3.93 4.42 0.76
CA ILE A 101 3.08 3.24 0.95
C ILE A 101 3.34 2.22 -0.16
N GLU A 102 3.29 2.63 -1.43
CA GLU A 102 3.57 1.74 -2.56
C GLU A 102 4.95 1.09 -2.45
N LEU A 103 5.98 1.89 -2.14
CA LEU A 103 7.35 1.40 -1.99
C LEU A 103 7.48 0.37 -0.84
N LEU A 104 6.86 0.64 0.31
CA LEU A 104 6.91 -0.27 1.46
C LEU A 104 6.17 -1.58 1.17
N GLN A 105 4.99 -1.51 0.54
CA GLN A 105 4.24 -2.69 0.14
C GLN A 105 4.98 -3.49 -0.93
N TRP A 106 5.61 -2.83 -1.89
CA TRP A 106 6.44 -3.49 -2.89
C TRP A 106 7.64 -4.20 -2.26
N ALA A 107 8.33 -3.56 -1.31
CA ALA A 107 9.43 -4.17 -0.58
C ALA A 107 8.98 -5.40 0.22
N GLN A 108 7.78 -5.37 0.80
CA GLN A 108 7.19 -6.50 1.51
C GLN A 108 6.88 -7.66 0.55
N ALA A 109 6.24 -7.38 -0.59
CA ALA A 109 5.94 -8.39 -1.60
C ALA A 109 7.20 -9.08 -2.13
N GLN A 110 8.25 -8.30 -2.43
CA GLN A 110 9.55 -8.83 -2.86
C GLN A 110 10.25 -9.68 -1.80
N LYS A 111 10.11 -9.35 -0.51
CA LYS A 111 10.70 -10.13 0.59
C LYS A 111 10.03 -11.49 0.73
N GLY A 112 8.71 -11.53 0.55
CA GLY A 112 7.94 -12.78 0.59
C GLY A 112 8.29 -13.72 -0.56
N LYS A 113 8.70 -13.17 -1.73
CA LYS A 113 8.91 -13.92 -2.99
C LYS A 113 7.78 -14.91 -3.28
N SER A 114 6.57 -14.63 -2.82
CA SER A 114 5.40 -15.45 -3.03
C SER A 114 4.59 -14.88 -4.18
N LEU A 115 4.04 -15.77 -5.00
CA LEU A 115 3.13 -15.39 -6.07
C LEU A 115 1.96 -14.57 -5.53
N GLU A 116 1.35 -15.05 -4.43
CA GLU A 116 0.25 -14.39 -3.72
C GLU A 116 0.58 -12.94 -3.34
N ALA A 117 1.75 -12.67 -2.74
CA ALA A 117 2.08 -11.29 -2.32
C ALA A 117 2.32 -10.34 -3.50
N ILE A 118 2.85 -10.85 -4.61
CA ILE A 118 3.04 -10.06 -5.84
C ILE A 118 1.69 -9.78 -6.50
N GLU A 119 0.79 -10.76 -6.52
CA GLU A 119 -0.58 -10.62 -7.04
C GLU A 119 -1.41 -9.64 -6.19
N ASP A 120 -1.33 -9.74 -4.87
CA ASP A 120 -2.00 -8.81 -3.95
C ASP A 120 -1.49 -7.38 -4.12
N PHE A 121 -0.18 -7.19 -4.27
CA PHE A 121 0.41 -5.88 -4.57
C PHE A 121 -0.17 -5.29 -5.87
N LEU A 122 -0.24 -6.08 -6.94
CA LEU A 122 -0.79 -5.63 -8.23
C LEU A 122 -2.29 -5.35 -8.18
N LYS A 123 -3.02 -6.05 -7.31
CA LYS A 123 -4.44 -5.81 -7.08
C LYS A 123 -4.67 -4.48 -6.35
N GLU A 124 -3.83 -4.15 -5.37
CA GLU A 124 -3.93 -2.88 -4.64
C GLU A 124 -3.37 -1.71 -5.43
N PHE A 125 -2.30 -1.91 -6.21
CA PHE A 125 -1.59 -0.86 -6.95
C PHE A 125 -1.36 -1.21 -8.44
N PRO A 126 -2.42 -1.32 -9.26
CA PRO A 126 -2.30 -1.73 -10.66
C PRO A 126 -1.48 -0.77 -11.54
N GLU A 127 -1.46 0.52 -11.17
CA GLU A 127 -0.76 1.61 -11.87
C GLU A 127 0.52 2.05 -11.14
N SER A 128 1.00 1.27 -10.15
CA SER A 128 2.24 1.61 -9.45
C SER A 128 3.42 1.66 -10.41
N ARG A 129 4.41 2.49 -10.10
CA ARG A 129 5.73 2.46 -10.77
C ARG A 129 6.40 1.08 -10.73
N PHE A 130 5.98 0.21 -9.80
CA PHE A 130 6.51 -1.15 -9.65
C PHE A 130 5.65 -2.21 -10.34
N ALA A 131 4.54 -1.84 -10.99
CA ALA A 131 3.60 -2.80 -11.55
C ALA A 131 4.23 -3.69 -12.63
N ASP A 132 5.04 -3.13 -13.53
CA ASP A 132 5.73 -3.93 -14.55
C ASP A 132 6.75 -4.88 -13.93
N GLN A 133 7.52 -4.41 -12.94
CA GLN A 133 8.47 -5.25 -12.20
C GLN A 133 7.76 -6.39 -11.43
N ALA A 134 6.55 -6.14 -10.93
CA ALA A 134 5.71 -7.15 -10.28
C ALA A 134 5.20 -8.18 -11.30
N ARG A 135 4.68 -7.73 -12.45
CA ARG A 135 4.19 -8.61 -13.52
C ARG A 135 5.29 -9.53 -14.06
N GLU A 136 6.51 -9.02 -14.21
CA GLU A 136 7.67 -9.81 -14.65
C GLU A 136 8.02 -10.96 -13.70
N GLN A 137 7.67 -10.86 -12.41
CA GLN A 137 7.95 -11.89 -11.41
C GLN A 137 6.89 -13.00 -11.36
N ILE A 138 5.69 -12.77 -11.88
CA ILE A 138 4.57 -13.73 -11.83
C ILE A 138 4.93 -15.03 -12.55
N ALA A 139 5.27 -14.95 -13.85
CA ALA A 139 5.47 -16.14 -14.67
C ALA A 139 6.60 -17.05 -14.14
N PRO A 140 7.77 -16.53 -13.71
CA PRO A 140 8.78 -17.33 -13.05
C PRO A 140 8.31 -18.04 -11.78
N LEU A 141 7.59 -17.34 -10.89
CA LEU A 141 7.11 -17.91 -9.62
C LEU A 141 6.05 -18.98 -9.86
N LYS A 142 5.11 -18.72 -10.77
CA LYS A 142 4.08 -19.68 -11.18
C LYS A 142 4.70 -20.94 -11.78
N LEU A 143 5.68 -20.80 -12.67
CA LEU A 143 6.41 -21.95 -13.21
C LEU A 143 7.11 -22.76 -12.11
N THR A 144 7.76 -22.10 -11.15
CA THR A 144 8.41 -22.81 -10.03
C THR A 144 7.42 -23.65 -9.22
N GLN A 145 6.20 -23.14 -8.95
CA GLN A 145 5.17 -23.92 -8.26
C GLN A 145 4.74 -25.15 -9.05
N ILE A 146 4.55 -25.01 -10.37
CA ILE A 146 4.19 -26.13 -11.26
C ILE A 146 5.33 -27.15 -11.34
N GLN A 147 6.58 -26.71 -11.41
CA GLN A 147 7.74 -27.60 -11.42
C GLN A 147 7.87 -28.41 -10.13
N ILE A 148 7.48 -27.84 -8.98
CA ILE A 148 7.45 -28.54 -7.69
C ILE A 148 6.36 -29.62 -7.67
N SER A 149 5.18 -29.35 -8.24
CA SER A 149 4.10 -30.36 -8.33
C SER A 149 4.44 -31.47 -9.33
N GLY A 150 5.24 -31.17 -10.36
CA GLY A 150 5.56 -32.10 -11.44
C GLY A 150 4.37 -32.39 -12.36
N ASP A 151 3.38 -31.51 -12.37
CA ASP A 151 2.15 -31.67 -13.13
C ASP A 151 2.35 -31.24 -14.60
N ALA A 152 2.32 -32.22 -15.50
CA ALA A 152 2.45 -31.99 -16.94
C ALA A 152 1.27 -31.20 -17.52
N ALA A 153 0.04 -31.42 -17.05
CA ALA A 153 -1.13 -30.70 -17.54
C ALA A 153 -1.04 -29.22 -17.16
N ALA A 154 -0.61 -28.92 -15.93
CA ALA A 154 -0.39 -27.54 -15.50
C ALA A 154 0.73 -26.84 -16.30
N LEU A 155 1.77 -27.57 -16.75
CA LEU A 155 2.78 -27.01 -17.67
C LEU A 155 2.20 -26.70 -19.05
N GLU A 156 1.31 -27.55 -19.57
CA GLU A 156 0.62 -27.30 -20.84
C GLU A 156 -0.28 -26.07 -20.74
N GLU A 157 -1.06 -25.93 -19.66
CA GLU A 157 -1.87 -24.73 -19.40
C GLU A 157 -1.00 -23.48 -19.25
N PHE A 158 0.11 -23.58 -18.52
CA PHE A 158 1.08 -22.49 -18.39
C PHE A 158 1.62 -22.03 -19.75
N LEU A 159 1.90 -22.96 -20.67
CA LEU A 159 2.39 -22.64 -22.01
C LEU A 159 1.32 -22.03 -22.93
N GLN A 160 0.04 -22.18 -22.61
CA GLN A 160 -1.03 -21.46 -23.31
C GLN A 160 -1.06 -19.99 -22.88
N GLU A 161 -0.80 -19.71 -21.60
CA GLU A 161 -0.76 -18.35 -21.05
C GLU A 161 0.55 -17.62 -21.36
N TYR A 162 1.68 -18.34 -21.32
CA TYR A 162 3.03 -17.84 -21.59
C TYR A 162 3.64 -18.62 -22.75
N PRO A 163 3.25 -18.32 -24.01
CA PRO A 163 3.66 -19.10 -25.16
C PRO A 163 5.11 -18.84 -25.58
N GLU A 164 5.76 -17.76 -25.14
CA GLU A 164 7.08 -17.38 -25.62
C GLU A 164 7.99 -16.84 -24.50
N GLY A 165 9.27 -16.73 -24.82
CA GLY A 165 10.29 -16.17 -23.95
C GLY A 165 10.97 -17.19 -23.01
N PRO A 166 11.95 -16.73 -22.22
CA PRO A 166 12.81 -17.63 -21.44
C PRO A 166 12.06 -18.49 -20.43
N VAL A 167 10.95 -17.99 -19.88
CA VAL A 167 10.12 -18.75 -18.93
C VAL A 167 9.36 -19.86 -19.64
N ALA A 168 8.82 -19.60 -20.84
CA ALA A 168 8.17 -20.62 -21.66
C ALA A 168 9.16 -21.72 -22.06
N ASP A 169 10.40 -21.37 -22.41
CA ASP A 169 11.43 -22.36 -22.75
C ASP A 169 11.77 -23.28 -21.58
N ARG A 170 11.85 -22.74 -20.35
CA ARG A 170 12.00 -23.55 -19.14
C ARG A 170 10.79 -24.46 -18.89
N ALA A 171 9.58 -23.99 -19.17
CA ALA A 171 8.36 -24.79 -19.03
C ALA A 171 8.34 -25.95 -20.05
N ARG A 172 8.67 -25.70 -21.32
CA ARG A 172 8.82 -26.74 -22.36
C ARG A 172 9.86 -27.78 -21.97
N ALA A 173 11.02 -27.35 -21.50
CA ALA A 173 12.07 -28.26 -21.06
C ALA A 173 11.64 -29.14 -19.87
N SER A 174 10.83 -28.58 -18.96
CA SER A 174 10.26 -29.33 -17.83
C SER A 174 9.24 -30.37 -18.30
N LEU A 175 8.37 -30.00 -19.25
CA LEU A 175 7.37 -30.88 -19.83
C LEU A 175 8.03 -32.03 -20.60
N GLU A 176 9.00 -31.71 -21.46
CA GLU A 176 9.79 -32.70 -22.21
C GLU A 176 10.48 -33.70 -21.28
N LEU A 177 11.05 -33.23 -20.16
CA LEU A 177 11.69 -34.11 -19.18
C LEU A 177 10.69 -35.05 -18.49
N ILE A 178 9.48 -34.58 -18.21
CA ILE A 178 8.42 -35.43 -17.62
C ILE A 178 7.99 -36.50 -18.63
N GLU A 179 7.72 -36.11 -19.88
CA GLU A 179 7.33 -37.03 -20.94
C GLU A 179 8.43 -38.07 -21.22
N TYR A 180 9.70 -37.65 -21.24
CA TYR A 180 10.84 -38.55 -21.35
C TYR A 180 10.86 -39.56 -20.19
N LYS A 181 10.73 -39.11 -18.93
CA LYS A 181 10.71 -39.99 -17.76
C LYS A 181 9.57 -40.99 -17.82
N GLN A 182 8.40 -40.59 -18.30
CA GLN A 182 7.26 -41.48 -18.49
C GLN A 182 7.53 -42.53 -19.57
N ALA A 183 8.04 -42.11 -20.74
CA ALA A 183 8.39 -43.04 -21.82
C ALA A 183 9.47 -44.04 -21.39
N ARG A 184 10.49 -43.56 -20.65
CA ARG A 184 11.54 -44.39 -20.04
C ARG A 184 11.04 -45.37 -19.01
N LYS A 185 10.01 -45.01 -18.25
CA LYS A 185 9.40 -45.89 -17.25
C LYS A 185 8.54 -46.97 -17.91
N ALA A 186 7.85 -46.63 -19.00
CA ALA A 186 7.06 -47.59 -19.77
C ALA A 186 7.96 -48.56 -20.57
N ASP A 187 9.07 -48.03 -21.13
CA ASP A 187 10.07 -48.77 -21.91
C ASP A 187 9.47 -49.59 -23.06
N THR A 188 8.47 -49.03 -23.76
CA THR A 188 7.86 -49.65 -24.95
C THR A 188 8.08 -48.82 -26.21
N PRO A 189 8.09 -49.44 -27.41
CA PRO A 189 8.16 -48.71 -28.68
C PRO A 189 7.05 -47.66 -28.84
N GLU A 190 5.82 -47.94 -28.38
CA GLU A 190 4.69 -47.02 -28.46
C GLU A 190 4.92 -45.77 -27.61
N ALA A 191 5.45 -45.94 -26.40
CA ALA A 191 5.74 -44.83 -25.50
C ALA A 191 6.88 -43.94 -26.04
N TYR A 192 7.92 -44.55 -26.61
CA TYR A 192 9.01 -43.83 -27.28
C TYR A 192 8.54 -43.11 -28.55
N ALA A 193 7.67 -43.74 -29.35
CA ALA A 193 7.08 -43.11 -30.53
C ALA A 193 6.20 -41.90 -30.15
N ALA A 194 5.39 -42.00 -29.08
CA ALA A 194 4.59 -40.90 -28.58
C ALA A 194 5.44 -39.71 -28.13
N TYR A 195 6.53 -39.98 -27.39
CA TYR A 195 7.47 -38.94 -26.97
C TYR A 195 8.14 -38.26 -28.18
N LEU A 196 8.65 -39.02 -29.16
CA LEU A 196 9.32 -38.47 -30.34
C LEU A 196 8.37 -37.68 -31.26
N LYS A 197 7.09 -38.03 -31.28
CA LYS A 197 6.07 -37.26 -32.02
C LYS A 197 5.91 -35.86 -31.46
N ARG A 198 6.01 -35.70 -30.15
CA ARG A 198 5.86 -34.40 -29.46
C ARG A 198 7.20 -33.64 -29.35
N ASN A 199 8.31 -34.37 -29.26
CA ASN A 199 9.65 -33.81 -29.06
C ASN A 199 10.66 -34.36 -30.08
N PRO A 200 10.47 -34.14 -31.39
CA PRO A 200 11.34 -34.72 -32.43
C PRO A 200 12.81 -34.28 -32.33
N GLU A 201 13.02 -33.07 -31.80
CA GLU A 201 14.33 -32.43 -31.57
C GLU A 201 14.56 -32.14 -30.07
N GLY A 202 13.81 -32.81 -29.18
CA GLY A 202 13.95 -32.63 -27.73
C GLY A 202 15.31 -33.08 -27.20
N ALA A 203 15.67 -32.64 -25.99
CA ALA A 203 16.95 -32.93 -25.36
C ALA A 203 17.24 -34.43 -25.24
N HIS A 204 16.21 -35.27 -25.12
CA HIS A 204 16.35 -36.72 -25.03
C HIS A 204 15.96 -37.48 -26.31
N ALA A 205 15.69 -36.78 -27.43
CA ALA A 205 15.21 -37.39 -28.67
C ALA A 205 16.16 -38.45 -29.22
N ASP A 206 17.46 -38.16 -29.27
CA ASP A 206 18.44 -39.09 -29.84
C ASP A 206 18.65 -40.34 -28.98
N GLU A 207 18.58 -40.20 -27.65
CA GLU A 207 18.60 -41.34 -26.75
C GLU A 207 17.37 -42.22 -26.96
N VAL A 208 16.18 -41.62 -27.04
CA VAL A 208 14.92 -42.35 -27.24
C VAL A 208 14.92 -43.08 -28.59
N LYS A 209 15.37 -42.44 -29.67
CA LYS A 209 15.54 -43.07 -31.00
C LYS A 209 16.40 -44.33 -30.91
N LYS A 210 17.53 -44.26 -30.20
CA LYS A 210 18.46 -45.39 -30.02
C LYS A 210 17.88 -46.53 -29.19
N ARG A 211 16.98 -46.23 -28.24
CA ARG A 211 16.30 -47.26 -27.43
C ARG A 211 15.20 -47.97 -28.20
N MET A 212 14.44 -47.23 -29.00
CA MET A 212 13.38 -47.79 -29.84
C MET A 212 13.90 -48.76 -30.92
N SER A 213 15.18 -48.65 -31.30
CA SER A 213 15.81 -49.49 -32.31
C SER A 213 16.54 -50.74 -31.77
N ARG A 214 16.50 -50.99 -30.46
CA ARG A 214 17.13 -52.16 -29.82
C ARG A 214 16.12 -53.27 -29.59
#